data_AF-A0A0P9NIU9-F1
#
_entry.id   AF-A0A0P9NIU9-F1
#
_cell.length_a   1.000
_cell.length_b   1.000
_cell.length_c   1.000
_cell.angle_alpha   90.00
_cell.angle_beta   90.00
_cell.angle_gamma   90.00
#
_symmetry.space_group_name_H-M   'P 1'
#
loop_
_entity.id
_entity.type
_entity.pdbx_description
1 polymer ?
#
loop_
_entity_poly.entity_id
_entity_poly.type
_entity_poly.pdbx_seq_one_letter_code
_entity_poly.pdbx_strand_id
1 'polypeptide(L)'
;MASPDKQQKRAKRAKIKAKQNRSGKAATSLVHPVFASALVNQPFDDVELDLNTFDFSDIVENGFDPADYDDLFTAMKQAEAISQLALCVVFLQYPVLALVISEEDEDPATDFMMGLLIVYRAMYHDEDEDSAIEWIESPAFQKDYTLASDLLMKRDTRAAR
;
A
#
# COMPACT_ATOMS: atom_id res chain seq x y z
N MET A 1 44.04 36.14 7.49
CA MET A 1 43.04 35.78 6.46
C MET A 1 43.38 34.41 5.88
N ALA A 2 42.45 33.46 5.84
CA ALA A 2 42.72 32.10 5.38
C ALA A 2 42.80 32.03 3.84
N SER A 3 43.95 31.58 3.32
CA SER A 3 44.28 31.56 1.88
C SER A 3 43.24 30.83 1.00
N PRO A 4 42.95 31.32 -0.23
CA PRO A 4 41.91 30.81 -1.13
C PRO A 4 41.97 29.30 -1.41
N ASP A 5 43.18 28.72 -1.41
CA ASP A 5 43.40 27.29 -1.67
C ASP A 5 42.81 26.39 -0.57
N LYS A 6 42.86 26.84 0.69
CA LYS A 6 42.22 26.14 1.82
C LYS A 6 40.69 26.15 1.70
N GLN A 7 40.12 27.19 1.07
CA GLN A 7 38.67 27.28 0.85
C GLN A 7 38.22 26.34 -0.27
N GLN A 8 38.99 26.26 -1.37
CA GLN A 8 38.68 25.34 -2.47
C GLN A 8 38.76 23.86 -2.05
N LYS A 9 39.76 23.48 -1.24
CA LYS A 9 39.86 22.11 -0.69
C LYS A 9 38.70 21.76 0.24
N ARG A 10 38.21 22.71 1.04
CA ARG A 10 37.01 22.53 1.88
C ARG A 10 35.74 22.36 1.03
N ALA A 11 35.57 23.17 0.00
CA ALA A 11 34.43 23.08 -0.92
C ALA A 11 34.39 21.73 -1.68
N LYS A 12 35.55 21.24 -2.15
CA LYS A 12 35.64 19.92 -2.81
C LYS A 12 35.32 18.78 -1.84
N ARG A 13 35.82 18.83 -0.60
CA ARG A 13 35.51 17.84 0.45
C ARG A 13 34.03 17.85 0.83
N ALA A 14 33.40 19.03 0.92
CA ALA A 14 31.96 19.15 1.18
C ALA A 14 31.12 18.57 0.05
N LYS A 15 31.49 18.81 -1.22
CA LYS A 15 30.81 18.20 -2.38
C LYS A 15 30.94 16.67 -2.42
N ILE A 16 32.12 16.13 -2.11
CA ILE A 16 32.34 14.68 -2.04
C ILE A 16 31.52 14.08 -0.89
N LYS A 17 31.50 14.71 0.28
CA LYS A 17 30.70 14.27 1.44
C LYS A 17 29.20 14.35 1.20
N ALA A 18 28.72 15.35 0.44
CA ALA A 18 27.31 15.44 0.03
C ALA A 18 26.93 14.36 -0.98
N LYS A 19 27.83 14.01 -1.91
CA LYS A 19 27.62 12.91 -2.87
C LYS A 19 27.64 11.55 -2.17
N GLN A 20 28.57 11.33 -1.24
CA GLN A 20 28.62 10.14 -0.37
C GLN A 20 27.41 10.04 0.57
N ASN A 21 26.92 11.15 1.14
CA ASN A 21 25.71 11.13 1.98
C ASN A 21 24.42 10.92 1.17
N ARG A 22 24.39 11.25 -0.13
CA ARG A 22 23.29 10.87 -1.03
C ARG A 22 23.33 9.39 -1.40
N SER A 23 24.51 8.79 -1.50
CA SER A 23 24.68 7.36 -1.79
C SER A 23 24.84 6.47 -0.54
N GLY A 24 24.75 7.06 0.66
CA GLY A 24 25.10 6.42 1.93
C GLY A 24 24.05 6.58 3.04
N LYS A 25 22.86 7.10 2.72
CA LYS A 25 21.68 6.73 3.52
C LYS A 25 21.50 5.25 3.29
N ALA A 26 21.85 4.45 4.29
CA ALA A 26 21.66 3.01 4.29
C ALA A 26 20.31 2.74 3.65
N ALA A 27 20.32 2.05 2.49
CA ALA A 27 19.11 1.45 2.02
C ALA A 27 18.68 0.54 3.17
N THR A 28 17.67 0.95 3.92
CA THR A 28 16.79 0.00 4.60
C THR A 28 16.58 -1.06 3.53
N SER A 29 17.16 -2.25 3.73
CA SER A 29 17.20 -3.21 2.63
C SER A 29 15.75 -3.62 2.42
N LEU A 30 15.10 -2.96 1.48
CA LEU A 30 13.71 -3.20 1.17
C LEU A 30 13.64 -4.60 0.58
N VAL A 31 12.60 -5.33 0.94
CA VAL A 31 12.36 -6.66 0.34
C VAL A 31 12.01 -6.52 -1.15
N HIS A 32 11.48 -5.36 -1.56
CA HIS A 32 11.15 -5.05 -2.95
C HIS A 32 11.08 -3.52 -3.17
N PRO A 33 11.39 -3.01 -4.39
CA PRO A 33 11.33 -1.57 -4.69
C PRO A 33 9.94 -0.93 -4.53
N VAL A 34 8.86 -1.72 -4.58
CA VAL A 34 7.49 -1.23 -4.39
C VAL A 34 7.31 -0.53 -3.03
N PHE A 35 8.08 -0.94 -2.01
CA PHE A 35 8.09 -0.34 -0.67
C PHE A 35 8.99 0.90 -0.54
N ALA A 36 9.51 1.45 -1.64
CA ALA A 36 10.36 2.63 -1.58
C ALA A 36 9.62 3.91 -1.17
N SER A 37 8.29 3.94 -1.36
CA SER A 37 7.42 5.04 -0.94
C SER A 37 6.71 4.73 0.38
N ALA A 38 6.62 5.72 1.27
CA ALA A 38 5.80 5.60 2.49
C ALA A 38 4.33 5.35 2.17
N LEU A 39 3.82 5.94 1.07
CA LEU A 39 2.45 5.73 0.56
C LEU A 39 2.12 4.26 0.28
N VAL A 40 3.13 3.41 0.12
CA VAL A 40 2.93 1.97 -0.13
C VAL A 40 3.42 1.12 1.04
N ASN A 41 4.50 1.54 1.71
CA ASN A 41 5.07 0.77 2.81
C ASN A 41 4.28 0.88 4.11
N GLN A 42 3.64 2.03 4.34
CA GLN A 42 2.90 2.37 5.56
C GLN A 42 1.70 3.28 5.18
N PRO A 43 0.77 2.78 4.33
CA PRO A 43 -0.29 3.62 3.75
C PRO A 43 -1.28 4.17 4.79
N PHE A 44 -1.43 3.49 5.93
CA PHE A 44 -2.44 3.81 6.95
C PHE A 44 -1.83 4.20 8.31
N ASP A 45 -0.51 4.43 8.40
CA ASP A 45 0.14 4.80 9.67
C ASP A 45 -0.35 6.15 10.22
N ASP A 46 -0.75 7.07 9.35
CA ASP A 46 -1.23 8.41 9.70
C ASP A 46 -2.78 8.50 9.72
N VAL A 47 -3.49 7.38 9.52
CA VAL A 47 -4.96 7.33 9.46
C VAL A 47 -5.52 6.80 10.78
N GLU A 48 -6.40 7.58 11.41
CA GLU A 48 -7.14 7.15 12.61
C GLU A 48 -8.37 6.32 12.19
N LEU A 49 -8.20 5.02 12.07
CA LEU A 49 -9.29 4.08 11.82
C LEU A 49 -9.92 3.64 13.16
N ASP A 50 -11.21 3.92 13.36
CA ASP A 50 -11.94 3.37 14.50
C ASP A 50 -12.40 1.95 14.20
N LEU A 51 -11.52 1.00 14.53
CA LEU A 51 -11.80 -0.42 14.33
C LEU A 51 -12.91 -0.96 15.25
N ASN A 52 -13.33 -0.21 16.29
CA ASN A 52 -14.37 -0.67 17.21
C ASN A 52 -15.79 -0.41 16.67
N THR A 53 -15.93 0.49 15.70
CA THR A 53 -17.22 0.76 15.04
C THR A 53 -17.46 -0.16 13.86
N PHE A 54 -16.46 -0.93 13.45
CA PHE A 54 -16.61 -1.89 12.38
C PHE A 54 -17.50 -3.06 12.83
N ASP A 55 -18.61 -3.28 12.11
CA ASP A 55 -19.52 -4.39 12.32
C ASP A 55 -19.78 -5.08 10.99
N PHE A 56 -19.21 -6.27 10.82
CA PHE A 56 -19.39 -7.05 9.60
C PHE A 56 -20.84 -7.51 9.41
N SER A 57 -21.58 -7.75 10.49
CA SER A 57 -22.99 -8.16 10.39
C SER A 57 -23.84 -7.04 9.81
N ASP A 58 -23.56 -5.78 10.18
CA ASP A 58 -24.24 -4.61 9.61
C ASP A 58 -24.00 -4.51 8.10
N ILE A 59 -22.78 -4.79 7.64
CA ILE A 59 -22.42 -4.81 6.21
C ILE A 59 -23.19 -5.90 5.45
N VAL A 60 -23.35 -7.08 6.04
CA VAL A 60 -24.09 -8.18 5.40
C VAL A 60 -25.59 -7.84 5.32
N GLU A 61 -26.16 -7.19 6.32
CA GLU A 61 -27.58 -6.86 6.37
C GLU A 61 -27.94 -5.62 5.53
N ASN A 62 -27.11 -4.58 5.59
CA ASN A 62 -27.40 -3.26 5.04
C ASN A 62 -26.54 -2.89 3.81
N GLY A 63 -25.54 -3.70 3.48
CA GLY A 63 -24.50 -3.38 2.51
C GLY A 63 -23.41 -2.49 3.13
N PHE A 64 -22.25 -2.41 2.48
CA PHE A 64 -21.22 -1.46 2.90
C PHE A 64 -21.43 -0.09 2.24
N ASP A 65 -21.23 0.99 2.99
CA ASP A 65 -21.20 2.35 2.43
C ASP A 65 -19.78 2.65 1.92
N PRO A 66 -19.58 2.96 0.62
CA PRO A 66 -18.27 3.33 0.10
C PRO A 66 -17.61 4.50 0.84
N ALA A 67 -18.40 5.39 1.46
CA ALA A 67 -17.88 6.54 2.21
C ALA A 67 -17.08 6.12 3.46
N ASP A 68 -17.40 4.98 4.07
CA ASP A 68 -16.69 4.47 5.26
C ASP A 68 -15.29 3.94 4.92
N TYR A 69 -14.97 3.83 3.63
CA TYR A 69 -13.70 3.30 3.13
C TYR A 69 -12.94 4.32 2.26
N ASP A 70 -13.27 5.62 2.37
CA ASP A 70 -12.65 6.66 1.54
C ASP A 70 -11.12 6.71 1.70
N ASP A 71 -10.61 6.52 2.93
CA ASP A 71 -9.18 6.45 3.21
C ASP A 71 -8.51 5.28 2.46
N LEU A 72 -9.16 4.11 2.44
CA LEU A 72 -8.70 2.95 1.67
C LEU A 72 -8.65 3.28 0.17
N PHE A 73 -9.76 3.78 -0.38
CA PHE A 73 -9.85 4.00 -1.82
C PHE A 73 -8.95 5.11 -2.31
N THR A 74 -8.79 6.18 -1.52
CA THR A 74 -7.84 7.26 -1.80
C THR A 74 -6.40 6.74 -1.76
N ALA A 75 -6.03 5.92 -0.77
CA ALA A 75 -4.70 5.32 -0.70
C ALA A 75 -4.44 4.37 -1.88
N MET A 76 -5.43 3.54 -2.24
CA MET A 76 -5.37 2.66 -3.41
C MET A 76 -5.17 3.46 -4.70
N LYS A 77 -5.88 4.57 -4.89
CA LYS A 77 -5.76 5.40 -6.09
C LYS A 77 -4.38 6.02 -6.22
N GLN A 78 -3.81 6.51 -5.11
CA GLN A 78 -2.45 7.04 -5.09
C GLN A 78 -1.40 5.95 -5.41
N ALA A 79 -1.62 4.73 -4.91
CA ALA A 79 -0.73 3.60 -5.16
C ALA A 79 -0.86 3.07 -6.60
N GLU A 80 -2.06 3.06 -7.17
CA GLU A 80 -2.31 2.68 -8.57
C GLU A 80 -1.51 3.52 -9.55
N ALA A 81 -1.35 4.83 -9.26
CA ALA A 81 -0.53 5.73 -10.07
C ALA A 81 0.95 5.32 -10.11
N ILE A 82 1.41 4.47 -9.18
CA ILE A 82 2.74 3.87 -9.18
C ILE A 82 2.72 2.56 -9.99
N SER A 83 1.84 1.62 -9.62
CA SER A 83 1.58 0.37 -10.36
C SER A 83 0.40 -0.39 -9.76
N GLN A 84 -0.17 -1.34 -10.51
CA GLN A 84 -1.18 -2.27 -10.00
C GLN A 84 -0.66 -3.10 -8.81
N LEU A 85 0.61 -3.53 -8.83
CA LEU A 85 1.24 -4.16 -7.68
C LEU A 85 1.22 -3.26 -6.42
N ALA A 86 1.47 -1.96 -6.57
CA ALA A 86 1.42 -1.03 -5.44
C ALA A 86 -0.02 -0.89 -4.90
N LEU A 87 -1.04 -0.84 -5.77
CA LEU A 87 -2.44 -0.90 -5.38
C LEU A 87 -2.71 -2.16 -4.55
N CYS A 88 -2.34 -3.35 -5.04
CA CYS A 88 -2.57 -4.60 -4.32
C CYS A 88 -1.85 -4.63 -2.96
N VAL A 89 -0.63 -4.09 -2.89
CA VAL A 89 0.12 -3.96 -1.64
C VAL A 89 -0.60 -3.05 -0.66
N VAL A 90 -1.15 -1.92 -1.09
CA VAL A 90 -1.90 -1.02 -0.20
C VAL A 90 -3.21 -1.66 0.25
N PHE A 91 -3.97 -2.25 -0.68
CA PHE A 91 -5.24 -2.93 -0.37
C PHE A 91 -5.07 -3.98 0.72
N LEU A 92 -4.11 -4.89 0.56
CA LEU A 92 -3.84 -5.97 1.51
C LEU A 92 -3.34 -5.52 2.89
N GLN A 93 -2.98 -4.25 3.05
CA GLN A 93 -2.57 -3.68 4.33
C GLN A 93 -3.72 -3.02 5.10
N TYR A 94 -4.92 -2.97 4.52
CA TYR A 94 -6.04 -2.30 5.16
C TYR A 94 -6.45 -3.03 6.45
N PRO A 95 -6.40 -2.37 7.63
CA PRO A 95 -6.57 -3.06 8.92
C PRO A 95 -7.91 -3.79 9.07
N VAL A 96 -8.98 -3.29 8.45
CA VAL A 96 -10.29 -3.94 8.47
C VAL A 96 -10.26 -5.30 7.78
N LEU A 97 -9.47 -5.50 6.72
CA LEU A 97 -9.35 -6.82 6.09
C LEU A 97 -8.80 -7.85 7.07
N ALA A 98 -7.82 -7.46 7.90
CA ALA A 98 -7.27 -8.34 8.91
C ALA A 98 -8.31 -8.74 9.97
N LEU A 99 -9.22 -7.82 10.33
CA LEU A 99 -10.34 -8.13 11.23
C LEU A 99 -11.30 -9.13 10.59
N VAL A 100 -11.78 -8.82 9.38
CA VAL A 100 -12.72 -9.69 8.65
C VAL A 100 -12.14 -11.09 8.46
N ILE A 101 -10.88 -11.21 8.02
CA ILE A 101 -10.22 -12.52 7.84
C ILE A 101 -10.05 -13.27 9.17
N SER A 102 -9.99 -12.56 10.30
CA SER A 102 -9.82 -13.18 11.62
C SER A 102 -11.12 -13.60 12.29
N GLU A 103 -12.22 -12.93 11.96
CA GLU A 103 -13.53 -13.10 12.60
C GLU A 103 -14.50 -13.92 11.75
N GLU A 104 -14.38 -13.84 10.42
CA GLU A 104 -15.30 -14.45 9.47
C GLU A 104 -14.69 -15.66 8.74
N ASP A 105 -15.57 -16.48 8.18
CA ASP A 105 -15.16 -17.59 7.31
C ASP A 105 -14.54 -17.09 5.99
N GLU A 106 -13.88 -18.00 5.27
CA GLU A 106 -13.16 -17.68 4.02
C GLU A 106 -14.07 -17.08 2.94
N ASP A 107 -15.27 -17.63 2.76
CA ASP A 107 -16.20 -17.19 1.71
C ASP A 107 -16.70 -15.74 1.97
N PRO A 108 -17.27 -15.39 3.14
CA PRO A 108 -17.69 -14.01 3.43
C PRO A 108 -16.53 -13.00 3.38
N ALA A 109 -15.35 -13.38 3.88
CA ALA A 109 -14.18 -12.51 3.81
C ALA A 109 -13.75 -12.23 2.37
N THR A 110 -13.81 -13.25 1.51
CA THR A 110 -13.51 -13.13 0.08
C THR A 110 -14.54 -12.26 -0.63
N ASP A 111 -15.83 -12.44 -0.36
CA ASP A 111 -16.91 -11.63 -0.91
C ASP A 111 -16.75 -10.15 -0.53
N PHE A 112 -16.38 -9.86 0.71
CA PHE A 112 -16.09 -8.50 1.16
C PHE A 112 -14.90 -7.88 0.43
N MET A 113 -13.80 -8.63 0.30
CA MET A 113 -12.63 -8.18 -0.45
C MET A 113 -12.97 -7.88 -1.92
N MET A 114 -13.75 -8.75 -2.57
CA MET A 114 -14.22 -8.53 -3.93
C MET A 114 -15.11 -7.29 -4.02
N GLY A 115 -16.06 -7.13 -3.11
CA GLY A 115 -16.95 -5.97 -3.05
C GLY A 115 -16.20 -4.63 -2.98
N LEU A 116 -15.17 -4.55 -2.14
CA LEU A 116 -14.29 -3.36 -2.05
C LEU A 116 -13.58 -3.08 -3.38
N LEU A 117 -13.02 -4.11 -4.03
CA LEU A 117 -12.34 -3.95 -5.31
C LEU A 117 -13.30 -3.54 -6.44
N ILE A 118 -14.51 -4.09 -6.46
CA ILE A 118 -15.57 -3.74 -7.42
C ILE A 118 -15.95 -2.27 -7.26
N VAL A 119 -16.23 -1.83 -6.04
CA VAL A 119 -16.60 -0.43 -5.77
C VAL A 119 -15.45 0.53 -6.07
N TYR A 120 -14.20 0.15 -5.79
CA TYR A 120 -13.04 0.93 -6.20
C TYR A 120 -13.00 1.16 -7.72
N ARG A 121 -13.26 0.11 -8.51
CA ARG A 121 -13.30 0.21 -9.97
C ARG A 121 -14.47 1.06 -10.46
N ALA A 122 -15.65 0.88 -9.87
CA ALA A 122 -16.82 1.71 -10.17
C ALA A 122 -16.56 3.21 -9.94
N MET A 123 -15.93 3.56 -8.81
CA MET A 123 -15.69 4.97 -8.46
C MET A 123 -14.58 5.65 -9.27
N TYR A 124 -13.49 4.94 -9.57
CA TYR A 124 -12.28 5.56 -10.14
C TYR A 124 -12.02 5.24 -11.60
N HIS A 125 -12.77 4.30 -12.17
CA HIS A 125 -12.63 3.86 -13.57
C HIS A 125 -13.96 3.85 -14.35
N ASP A 126 -15.07 4.23 -13.70
CA ASP A 126 -16.42 4.22 -14.29
C ASP A 126 -16.81 2.85 -14.87
N GLU A 127 -16.34 1.77 -14.23
CA GLU A 127 -16.59 0.39 -14.64
C GLU A 127 -17.82 -0.20 -13.94
N ASP A 128 -18.55 -1.05 -14.65
CA ASP A 128 -19.61 -1.87 -14.04
C ASP A 128 -19.03 -3.07 -13.29
N GLU A 129 -19.90 -3.75 -12.55
CA GLU A 129 -19.54 -4.92 -11.74
C GLU A 129 -18.90 -6.02 -12.58
N ASP A 130 -19.48 -6.34 -13.75
CA ASP A 130 -18.96 -7.37 -14.66
C ASP A 130 -17.53 -7.04 -15.12
N SER A 131 -17.28 -5.79 -15.55
CA SER A 131 -15.94 -5.34 -15.97
C SER A 131 -14.94 -5.37 -14.82
N ALA A 132 -15.38 -5.01 -13.60
CA ALA A 132 -14.54 -5.06 -12.42
C ALA A 132 -14.17 -6.50 -12.04
N ILE A 133 -15.14 -7.43 -12.11
CA ILE A 133 -14.91 -8.86 -11.88
C ILE A 133 -13.92 -9.41 -12.92
N GLU A 134 -14.11 -9.11 -14.21
CA GLU A 134 -13.17 -9.52 -15.27
C GLU A 134 -11.74 -9.02 -15.00
N TRP A 135 -11.61 -7.80 -14.47
CA TRP A 135 -10.31 -7.25 -14.08
C TRP A 135 -9.70 -8.00 -12.88
N ILE A 136 -10.48 -8.26 -11.83
CA ILE A 136 -10.03 -9.01 -10.64
C ILE A 136 -9.60 -10.43 -11.04
N GLU A 137 -10.36 -11.10 -11.88
CA GLU A 137 -10.06 -12.46 -12.36
C GLU A 137 -8.92 -12.51 -13.39
N SER A 138 -8.49 -11.35 -13.90
CA SER A 138 -7.45 -11.29 -14.92
C SER A 138 -6.12 -11.89 -14.44
N PRO A 139 -5.37 -12.59 -15.32
CA PRO A 139 -4.06 -13.13 -14.96
C PRO A 139 -3.06 -12.07 -14.50
N ALA A 140 -3.22 -10.82 -14.96
CA ALA A 140 -2.37 -9.71 -14.54
C ALA A 140 -2.64 -9.32 -13.08
N PHE A 141 -3.91 -9.13 -12.72
CA PHE A 141 -4.29 -8.79 -11.35
C PHE A 141 -3.94 -9.90 -10.37
N GLN A 142 -4.31 -11.15 -10.67
CA GLN A 142 -4.03 -12.30 -9.81
C GLN A 142 -2.53 -12.48 -9.53
N LYS A 143 -1.68 -12.23 -10.54
CA LYS A 143 -0.23 -12.25 -10.38
C LYS A 143 0.27 -11.17 -9.44
N ASP A 144 -0.20 -9.94 -9.60
CA ASP A 144 0.22 -8.80 -8.77
C ASP A 144 -0.32 -8.93 -7.34
N TYR A 145 -1.55 -9.42 -7.17
CA TYR A 145 -2.16 -9.69 -5.87
C TYR A 145 -1.38 -10.76 -5.08
N THR A 146 -1.07 -11.89 -5.73
CA THR A 146 -0.26 -12.95 -5.13
C THR A 146 1.14 -12.43 -4.76
N LEU A 147 1.78 -11.67 -5.66
CA LEU A 147 3.08 -11.09 -5.40
C LEU A 147 3.04 -10.08 -4.23
N ALA A 148 1.98 -9.28 -4.13
CA ALA A 148 1.78 -8.35 -3.03
C ALA A 148 1.70 -9.08 -1.68
N SER A 149 0.90 -10.14 -1.60
CA SER A 149 0.79 -10.99 -0.40
C SER A 149 2.15 -11.57 0.02
N ASP A 150 2.88 -12.19 -0.92
CA ASP A 150 4.23 -12.73 -0.70
C ASP A 150 5.21 -11.67 -0.17
N LEU A 151 5.13 -10.46 -0.73
CA LEU A 151 6.01 -9.35 -0.38
C LEU A 151 5.72 -8.81 1.03
N LEU A 152 4.44 -8.71 1.42
CA LEU A 152 4.02 -8.32 2.76
C LEU A 152 4.49 -9.34 3.80
N MET A 153 4.26 -10.65 3.55
CA MET A 153 4.78 -11.70 4.43
C MET A 153 6.30 -11.61 4.61
N LYS A 154 7.06 -11.40 3.52
CA LYS A 154 8.53 -11.24 3.58
C LYS A 154 8.95 -9.98 4.34
N ARG A 155 8.20 -8.88 4.21
CA ARG A 155 8.46 -7.63 4.93
C ARG A 155 8.24 -7.83 6.43
N ASP A 156 7.11 -8.41 6.80
CA ASP A 156 6.69 -8.52 8.21
C ASP A 156 7.54 -9.56 8.96
N THR A 157 7.86 -10.69 8.32
CA THR A 157 8.81 -11.68 8.86
C THR A 157 10.22 -11.11 9.06
N ARG A 158 10.61 -10.11 8.27
CA ARG A 158 11.88 -9.41 8.44
C ARG A 158 11.82 -8.37 9.55
N ALA A 159 10.70 -7.67 9.69
CA ALA A 159 10.49 -6.69 10.76
C ALA A 159 10.45 -7.34 12.15
N ALA A 160 10.01 -8.61 12.24
CA ALA A 160 9.95 -9.39 13.47
C ALA A 160 11.32 -9.95 13.95
N ARG A 161 12.41 -9.78 13.19
CA ARG A 161 13.76 -10.30 13.50
C ARG A 161 14.68 -9.21 14.04
#